data_AF-A0A1W6EHN1-F1
#
_entry.id   AF-A0A1W6EHN1-F1
#
_cell.length_a   1.000
_cell.length_b   1.000
_cell.length_c   1.000
_cell.angle_alpha   90.00
_cell.angle_beta   90.00
_cell.angle_gamma   90.00
#
_symmetry.space_group_name_H-M   'P 1'
#
loop_
_entity.id
_entity.type
_entity.pdbx_description
1 polymer ?
#
loop_
_entity_poly.entity_id
_entity_poly.type
_entity_poly.pdbx_seq_one_letter_code
_entity_poly.pdbx_strand_id
1 'polypeptide(L)'
;MSIRKIEKLSKLSNRTNSIQIKANDEIFQNISEASKLFGVSPSTIRSRLNNPKYSNWSYINKERQVATNLARGVVIEDKYYLSVSMAAAAEGISEKTLRKYIKLKPNWNFFDMFTDKQKKEILQLNESIRTSNAGGYKLGWSV
;
A
#
# COMPACT_ATOMS: atom_id res chain seq x y z
N MET A 1 -16.54 -15.34 -48.75
CA MET A 1 -16.53 -14.74 -47.40
C MET A 1 -16.46 -15.88 -46.39
N SER A 2 -15.27 -16.16 -45.84
CA SER A 2 -15.05 -17.33 -44.98
C SER A 2 -15.00 -16.95 -43.50
N ILE A 3 -15.99 -17.42 -42.75
CA ILE A 3 -15.96 -17.53 -41.29
C ILE A 3 -15.26 -18.84 -40.96
N ARG A 4 -14.15 -18.76 -40.21
CA ARG A 4 -13.54 -19.77 -39.29
C ARG A 4 -12.01 -19.74 -39.37
N LYS A 5 -11.39 -19.00 -38.44
CA LYS A 5 -10.30 -19.54 -37.62
C LYS A 5 -10.05 -18.64 -36.41
N ILE A 6 -10.60 -19.11 -35.30
CA ILE A 6 -10.32 -18.70 -33.93
C ILE A 6 -8.81 -18.76 -33.70
N GLU A 7 -8.20 -17.70 -33.17
CA GLU A 7 -7.11 -17.86 -32.22
C GLU A 7 -6.98 -16.63 -31.34
N LYS A 8 -7.43 -16.79 -30.09
CA LYS A 8 -7.04 -15.97 -28.94
C LYS A 8 -7.06 -14.46 -29.19
N LEU A 9 -8.17 -13.84 -28.79
CA LEU A 9 -8.11 -12.71 -27.86
C LEU A 9 -7.31 -13.17 -26.62
N SER A 10 -6.00 -13.37 -26.78
CA SER A 10 -5.11 -13.49 -25.67
C SER A 10 -5.26 -12.15 -24.97
N LYS A 11 -5.67 -12.23 -23.72
CA LYS A 11 -5.40 -11.23 -22.71
C LYS A 11 -3.91 -10.88 -22.83
N LEU A 12 -3.54 -10.01 -23.78
CA LEU A 12 -2.27 -9.32 -23.76
C LEU A 12 -2.41 -8.44 -22.53
N SER A 13 -1.89 -8.98 -21.45
CA SER A 13 -1.86 -8.33 -20.17
C SER A 13 -1.35 -6.91 -20.39
N ASN A 14 -2.08 -5.91 -19.91
CA ASN A 14 -1.53 -4.61 -19.54
C ASN A 14 -0.48 -4.75 -18.41
N ARG A 15 0.36 -5.80 -18.43
CA ARG A 15 1.62 -5.88 -17.72
C ARG A 15 2.65 -5.13 -18.57
N THR A 16 2.39 -3.85 -18.79
CA THR A 16 3.42 -2.89 -19.16
C THR A 16 4.42 -2.88 -18.00
N ASN A 17 5.41 -3.78 -18.10
CA ASN A 17 6.65 -3.73 -17.32
C ASN A 17 7.51 -2.52 -17.72
N SER A 18 6.96 -1.52 -18.43
CA SER A 18 7.61 -0.27 -18.85
C SER A 18 7.63 0.75 -17.70
N ILE A 19 8.04 0.31 -16.51
CA ILE A 19 8.23 1.23 -15.39
C ILE A 19 9.68 1.68 -15.45
N GLN A 20 9.87 2.94 -15.83
CA GLN A 20 11.19 3.53 -15.85
C GLN A 20 11.73 3.68 -14.43
N ILE A 21 12.99 3.29 -14.26
CA ILE A 21 13.69 3.36 -12.98
C ILE A 21 15.01 4.10 -13.17
N LYS A 22 15.38 4.87 -12.15
CA LYS A 22 16.72 5.42 -12.00
C LYS A 22 17.48 4.51 -11.05
N ALA A 23 18.67 4.07 -11.44
CA ALA A 23 19.59 3.34 -10.58
C ALA A 23 20.98 3.96 -10.73
N ASN A 24 21.52 4.48 -9.63
CA ASN A 24 22.72 5.32 -9.65
C ASN A 24 22.47 6.57 -10.52
N ASP A 25 23.25 6.73 -11.59
CA ASP A 25 23.16 7.84 -12.54
C ASP A 25 22.53 7.43 -13.88
N GLU A 26 22.09 6.18 -14.01
CA GLU A 26 21.49 5.65 -15.23
C GLU A 26 19.97 5.51 -15.13
N ILE A 27 19.30 5.76 -16.26
CA ILE A 27 17.85 5.62 -16.41
C ILE A 27 17.57 4.42 -17.31
N PHE A 28 16.77 3.50 -16.80
CA PHE A 28 16.36 2.29 -17.50
C PHE A 28 14.89 2.37 -17.89
N GLN A 29 14.53 1.82 -19.04
CA GLN A 29 13.14 1.78 -19.51
C GLN A 29 12.28 0.84 -18.66
N ASN A 30 12.91 -0.17 -18.06
CA ASN A 30 12.25 -1.16 -17.23
C ASN A 30 13.21 -1.84 -16.25
N ILE A 31 12.63 -2.53 -15.25
CA ILE A 31 13.38 -3.32 -14.26
C ILE A 31 14.19 -4.45 -14.92
N SER A 32 13.70 -5.05 -15.99
CA SER A 32 14.37 -6.18 -16.65
C SER A 32 15.68 -5.76 -17.33
N GLU A 33 15.72 -4.56 -17.88
CA GLU A 33 16.92 -3.96 -18.49
C GLU A 33 18.00 -3.72 -17.44
N ALA A 34 17.63 -3.07 -16.33
CA ALA A 34 18.52 -2.91 -15.19
C ALA A 34 18.97 -4.27 -14.61
N SER A 35 18.08 -5.26 -14.54
CA SER A 35 18.39 -6.61 -14.06
C SER A 35 19.51 -7.26 -14.87
N LYS A 36 19.47 -7.10 -16.20
CA LYS A 36 20.52 -7.61 -17.10
C LYS A 36 21.84 -6.88 -16.88
N LEU A 37 21.83 -5.55 -16.78
CA LEU A 37 23.06 -4.77 -16.61
C LEU A 37 23.74 -5.05 -15.26
N PHE A 38 22.96 -5.08 -14.17
CA PHE A 38 23.49 -5.28 -12.82
C PHE A 38 23.68 -6.76 -12.45
N GLY A 39 23.29 -7.71 -13.31
CA GLY A 39 23.40 -9.15 -13.05
C GLY A 39 22.60 -9.64 -11.83
N VAL A 40 21.56 -8.91 -11.43
CA VAL A 40 20.73 -9.23 -10.26
C VAL A 40 19.30 -9.53 -10.66
N SER A 41 18.60 -10.32 -9.85
CA SER A 41 17.20 -10.66 -10.13
C SER A 41 16.29 -9.40 -10.13
N PRO A 42 15.20 -9.38 -10.92
CA PRO A 42 14.20 -8.31 -10.87
C PRO A 42 13.61 -8.09 -9.46
N SER A 43 13.51 -9.14 -8.66
CA SER A 43 13.04 -9.08 -7.26
C SER A 43 14.01 -8.28 -6.39
N THR A 44 15.32 -8.47 -6.58
CA THR A 44 16.37 -7.70 -5.89
C THR A 44 16.27 -6.22 -6.22
N ILE A 45 16.04 -5.89 -7.49
CA ILE A 45 15.85 -4.50 -7.92
C ILE A 45 14.63 -3.86 -7.25
N ARG A 46 13.49 -4.56 -7.21
CA ARG A 46 12.30 -4.07 -6.49
C ARG A 46 12.57 -3.87 -5.00
N SER A 47 13.37 -4.74 -4.39
CA SER A 47 13.77 -4.57 -2.98
C SER A 47 14.61 -3.30 -2.78
N ARG A 48 15.58 -3.04 -3.67
CA ARG A 48 16.39 -1.80 -3.63
C ARG A 48 15.54 -0.55 -3.81
N LEU A 49 14.62 -0.54 -4.79
CA LEU A 49 13.74 0.61 -5.07
C LEU A 49 12.79 0.97 -3.92
N ASN A 50 12.46 0.01 -3.04
CA ASN A 50 11.59 0.24 -1.89
C ASN A 50 12.36 0.43 -0.57
N ASN A 51 13.70 0.39 -0.61
CA ASN A 51 14.53 0.44 0.60
C ASN A 51 15.30 1.77 0.67
N PRO A 52 15.13 2.57 1.74
CA PRO A 52 15.77 3.88 1.86
C PRO A 52 17.30 3.83 1.89
N LYS A 53 17.91 2.67 2.18
CA LYS A 53 19.36 2.48 2.09
C LYS A 53 19.90 2.68 0.67
N TYR A 54 19.06 2.50 -0.35
CA TYR A 54 19.41 2.68 -1.75
C TYR A 54 18.78 3.96 -2.29
N SER A 55 19.15 5.12 -1.73
CA SER A 55 18.62 6.43 -2.10
C SER A 55 18.85 6.82 -3.57
N ASN A 56 19.86 6.21 -4.18
CA ASN A 56 20.20 6.29 -5.60
C ASN A 56 19.33 5.41 -6.51
N TRP A 57 18.36 4.67 -5.94
CA TRP A 57 17.41 3.83 -6.68
C TRP A 57 16.01 4.41 -6.49
N SER A 58 15.37 4.84 -7.58
CA SER A 58 14.02 5.39 -7.52
C SER A 58 13.20 5.05 -8.75
N TYR A 59 11.89 4.93 -8.56
CA TYR A 59 10.95 4.95 -9.69
C TYR A 59 10.89 6.37 -10.26
N ILE A 60 10.95 6.50 -11.59
CA ILE A 60 10.82 7.81 -12.24
C ILE A 60 9.37 8.28 -12.18
N ASN A 61 8.42 7.35 -12.38
CA ASN A 61 7.00 7.64 -12.20
C ASN A 61 6.60 7.46 -10.72
N LYS A 62 6.40 8.60 -10.04
CA LYS A 62 6.16 8.71 -8.59
C LYS A 62 4.84 8.10 -8.12
N GLU A 63 3.87 7.86 -9.01
CA GLU A 63 2.54 7.38 -8.63
C GLU A 63 2.57 6.01 -7.92
N ARG A 64 3.59 5.17 -8.16
CA ARG A 64 3.76 3.89 -7.45
C ARG A 64 4.60 3.96 -6.19
N GLN A 65 5.46 4.97 -6.03
CA GLN A 65 6.33 5.07 -4.84
C GLN A 65 5.51 5.38 -3.57
N VAL A 66 4.35 6.02 -3.75
CA VAL A 66 3.43 6.34 -2.65
C VAL A 66 2.63 5.11 -2.20
N ALA A 67 2.32 4.18 -3.10
CA ALA A 67 1.46 3.03 -2.80
C ALA A 67 2.12 1.95 -1.90
N THR A 68 3.45 1.88 -1.85
CA THR A 68 4.17 0.84 -1.08
C THR A 68 4.50 1.26 0.36
N ASN A 69 4.51 2.56 0.66
CA ASN A 69 4.89 3.11 1.98
C ASN A 69 3.74 3.71 2.78
N LEU A 70 2.52 3.80 2.22
CA LEU A 70 1.36 4.18 3.00
C LEU A 70 1.01 3.05 3.95
N ALA A 71 1.25 3.29 5.24
CA ALA A 71 0.70 2.51 6.32
C ALA A 71 -0.77 2.21 6.01
N ARG A 72 -1.08 0.92 5.78
CA ARG A 72 -2.43 0.52 5.41
C ARG A 72 -3.30 0.63 6.65
N GLY A 73 -4.17 1.64 6.68
CA GLY A 73 -5.11 1.85 7.78
C GLY A 73 -6.02 0.64 7.97
N VAL A 74 -6.44 0.40 9.21
CA VAL A 74 -7.25 -0.75 9.61
C VAL A 74 -8.43 -0.27 10.42
N VAL A 75 -9.60 -0.86 10.19
CA VAL A 75 -10.81 -0.67 10.98
C VAL A 75 -11.07 -1.96 11.76
N ILE A 76 -11.15 -1.85 13.08
CA ILE A 76 -11.44 -2.95 14.01
C ILE A 76 -12.57 -2.50 14.93
N GLU A 77 -13.70 -3.19 14.90
CA GLU A 77 -14.84 -2.89 15.79
C GLU A 77 -15.19 -1.39 15.75
N ASP A 78 -15.34 -0.87 14.53
CA ASP A 78 -15.66 0.52 14.20
C ASP A 78 -14.61 1.57 14.62
N LYS A 79 -13.43 1.15 15.10
CA LYS A 79 -12.30 2.04 15.38
C LYS A 79 -11.30 2.05 14.23
N TYR A 80 -10.95 3.25 13.76
CA TYR A 80 -9.93 3.44 12.73
C TYR A 80 -8.53 3.65 13.33
N TYR A 81 -7.61 2.83 12.86
CA TYR A 81 -6.17 2.91 13.13
C TYR A 81 -5.43 3.30 11.85
N LEU A 82 -4.46 4.22 11.97
CA LEU A 82 -3.64 4.65 10.84
C LEU A 82 -2.78 3.53 10.24
N SER A 83 -2.49 2.47 11.01
CA SER A 83 -1.66 1.36 10.55
C SER A 83 -2.01 0.04 11.23
N VAL A 84 -1.63 -1.06 10.58
CA VAL A 84 -1.64 -2.42 11.16
C VAL A 84 -0.85 -2.47 12.47
N SER A 85 0.28 -1.74 12.54
CA SER A 85 1.14 -1.73 13.72
C SER A 85 0.45 -1.06 14.92
N MET A 86 -0.20 0.09 14.69
CA MET A 86 -0.99 0.76 15.73
C MET A 86 -2.17 -0.08 16.20
N ALA A 87 -2.88 -0.70 15.26
CA ALA A 87 -3.98 -1.61 15.59
C ALA A 87 -3.47 -2.81 16.42
N ALA A 88 -2.34 -3.39 16.04
CA ALA A 88 -1.73 -4.53 16.75
C ALA A 88 -1.31 -4.15 18.18
N ALA A 89 -0.71 -2.98 18.35
CA ALA A 89 -0.35 -2.46 19.66
C ALA A 89 -1.57 -2.20 20.55
N ALA A 90 -2.65 -1.61 20.00
CA ALA A 90 -3.88 -1.33 20.74
C ALA A 90 -4.62 -2.61 21.17
N GLU A 91 -4.63 -3.62 20.31
CA GLU A 91 -5.28 -4.91 20.58
C GLU A 91 -4.37 -5.89 21.37
N GLY A 92 -3.11 -5.53 21.64
CA GLY A 92 -2.17 -6.37 22.37
C GLY A 92 -1.77 -7.66 21.64
N ILE A 93 -1.83 -7.68 20.30
CA ILE A 93 -1.51 -8.87 19.48
C ILE A 93 -0.41 -8.58 18.47
N SER A 94 0.22 -9.63 17.92
CA SER A 94 1.21 -9.46 16.85
C SER A 94 0.56 -9.02 15.54
N GLU A 95 1.28 -8.25 14.71
CA GLU A 95 0.79 -7.84 13.37
C GLU A 95 0.43 -9.04 12.49
N LYS A 96 1.18 -10.15 12.62
CA LYS A 96 0.91 -11.39 11.88
C LYS A 96 -0.44 -11.98 12.27
N THR A 97 -0.75 -11.99 13.57
CA THR A 97 -2.03 -12.44 14.10
C THR A 97 -3.16 -11.51 13.66
N LEU A 98 -2.95 -10.19 13.75
CA LEU A 98 -3.95 -9.19 13.34
C LEU A 98 -4.33 -9.34 11.86
N ARG A 99 -3.36 -9.51 10.96
CA ARG A 99 -3.62 -9.76 9.53
C ARG A 99 -4.39 -11.06 9.27
N LYS A 100 -4.21 -12.08 10.12
CA LYS A 100 -5.00 -13.32 10.05
C LYS A 100 -6.45 -13.05 10.49
N TYR A 101 -6.66 -12.30 11.57
CA TYR A 101 -7.99 -11.98 12.07
C TYR A 101 -8.80 -11.06 11.17
N ILE A 102 -8.18 -10.10 10.48
CA ILE A 102 -8.85 -9.27 9.47
C ILE A 102 -9.54 -10.12 8.39
N LYS A 103 -9.00 -11.30 8.06
CA LYS A 103 -9.61 -12.19 7.06
C LYS A 103 -10.74 -13.07 7.61
N LEU A 104 -10.76 -13.28 8.93
CA LEU A 104 -11.64 -14.24 9.59
C LEU A 104 -12.82 -13.56 10.28
N LYS A 105 -12.65 -12.32 10.73
CA LYS A 105 -13.68 -11.54 11.43
C LYS A 105 -14.37 -10.60 10.42
N PRO A 106 -15.70 -10.63 10.29
CA PRO A 106 -16.42 -9.79 9.35
C PRO A 106 -16.31 -8.28 9.65
N ASN A 107 -16.10 -7.92 10.93
CA ASN A 107 -16.07 -6.53 11.40
C ASN A 107 -14.65 -5.92 11.41
N TRP A 108 -13.67 -6.63 10.84
CA TRP A 108 -12.28 -6.21 10.80
C TRP A 108 -11.88 -6.09 9.34
N ASN A 109 -11.51 -4.89 8.89
CA ASN A 109 -11.21 -4.65 7.48
C ASN A 109 -10.08 -3.65 7.31
N PHE A 110 -9.40 -3.72 6.17
CA PHE A 110 -8.50 -2.63 5.78
C PHE A 110 -9.32 -1.43 5.33
N PHE A 111 -8.87 -0.23 5.69
CA PHE A 111 -9.60 1.01 5.41
C PHE A 111 -9.81 1.26 3.90
N ASP A 112 -8.92 0.74 3.07
CA ASP A 112 -9.02 0.84 1.62
C ASP A 112 -10.13 -0.04 1.00
N MET A 113 -10.68 -0.99 1.77
CA MET A 113 -11.80 -1.84 1.32
C MET A 113 -13.17 -1.16 1.46
N PHE A 114 -13.24 0.00 2.11
CA PHE A 114 -14.47 0.78 2.27
C PHE A 114 -14.69 1.76 1.11
N THR A 115 -15.96 2.06 0.82
CA THR A 115 -16.34 3.12 -0.11
C THR A 115 -15.99 4.51 0.44
N ASP A 116 -15.88 5.52 -0.43
CA ASP A 116 -15.54 6.88 0.01
C ASP A 116 -16.55 7.48 0.99
N LYS A 117 -17.84 7.09 0.86
CA LYS A 117 -18.88 7.45 1.83
C LYS A 117 -18.60 6.83 3.20
N GLN A 118 -18.36 5.53 3.26
CA GLN A 118 -18.04 4.82 4.51
C GLN A 118 -16.75 5.34 5.15
N LYS A 119 -15.73 5.66 4.36
CA LYS A 119 -14.48 6.24 4.86
C LYS A 119 -14.72 7.57 5.58
N LYS A 120 -15.55 8.45 5.01
CA LYS A 120 -15.91 9.73 5.64
C LYS A 120 -16.66 9.52 6.96
N GLU A 121 -17.63 8.61 6.98
CA GLU A 121 -18.39 8.26 8.19
C GLU A 121 -17.46 7.72 9.30
N ILE A 122 -16.56 6.80 8.96
CA ILE A 122 -15.59 6.21 9.90
C ILE A 122 -14.64 7.28 10.47
N LEU A 123 -14.16 8.21 9.65
CA LEU A 123 -13.29 9.29 10.11
C LEU A 123 -14.03 10.26 11.04
N GLN A 124 -15.27 10.62 10.71
CA GLN A 124 -16.13 11.47 11.56
C GLN A 124 -16.45 10.80 12.90
N LEU A 125 -16.75 9.50 12.91
CA LEU A 125 -16.93 8.70 14.12
C LEU A 125 -15.67 8.66 14.97
N ASN A 126 -14.49 8.48 14.36
CA ASN A 126 -13.24 8.44 15.11
C ASN A 126 -12.90 9.81 15.72
N GLU A 127 -13.20 10.91 15.02
CA GLU A 127 -13.07 12.27 15.55
C GLU A 127 -14.02 12.55 16.72
N SER A 128 -15.28 12.12 16.63
CA SER A 128 -16.25 12.27 17.73
C SER A 128 -15.88 11.45 18.97
N ILE A 129 -15.34 10.24 18.78
CA ILE A 129 -14.79 9.42 19.88
C ILE A 129 -13.57 10.11 20.51
N ARG A 130 -12.72 10.76 19.71
CA ARG A 130 -11.55 11.49 20.24
C ARG A 130 -11.98 12.72 21.02
N THR A 131 -12.92 13.51 20.52
CA THR A 131 -13.37 14.74 21.18
C THR A 131 -14.21 14.47 22.44
N SER A 132 -15.01 13.39 22.45
CA SER A 132 -15.72 12.95 23.65
C SER A 132 -14.78 12.44 24.75
N ASN A 133 -13.72 11.69 24.38
CA ASN A 133 -12.68 11.28 25.34
C ASN A 133 -11.72 12.41 25.72
N ALA A 134 -11.60 13.46 24.90
CA ALA A 134 -10.81 14.66 25.20
C ALA A 134 -11.47 15.59 26.25
N GLY A 135 -12.68 15.25 26.74
CA GLY A 135 -13.23 15.82 27.98
C GLY A 135 -12.37 15.56 29.22
N GLY A 136 -11.30 14.75 29.13
CA GLY A 136 -10.36 14.47 30.21
C GLY A 136 -8.97 15.10 30.09
N TYR A 137 -8.47 15.45 28.89
CA TYR A 137 -7.09 15.97 28.76
C TYR A 137 -6.95 16.98 27.62
N LYS A 138 -6.83 18.26 28.01
CA LYS A 138 -6.18 19.31 27.21
C LYS A 138 -4.74 18.87 26.91
N LEU A 139 -4.44 18.50 25.67
CA LEU A 139 -3.10 18.64 25.13
C LEU A 139 -3.19 19.50 23.89
N GLY A 140 -2.96 20.79 24.10
CA GLY A 140 -2.69 21.72 23.03
C GLY A 140 -1.42 21.30 22.30
N TRP A 141 -1.50 21.26 20.98
CA TRP A 141 -0.34 21.39 20.12
C TRP A 141 -0.61 22.60 19.23
N SER A 142 -0.12 23.75 19.68
CA SER A 142 0.35 24.80 18.77
C SER A 142 1.58 24.23 18.07
N VAL A 143 1.56 24.16 16.73
CA VAL A 143 2.39 24.95 15.78
C VAL A 143 1.77 24.74 14.40
#